data_AF-A0A922YEG4-F1
#
_entry.id   AF-A0A922YEG4-F1
#
_cell.length_a   1.000
_cell.length_b   1.000
_cell.length_c   1.000
_cell.angle_alpha   90.00
_cell.angle_beta   90.00
_cell.angle_gamma   90.00
#
_symmetry.space_group_name_H-M   'P 1'
#
loop_
_entity.id
_entity.type
_entity.pdbx_description
1 polymer ?
#
loop_
_entity_poly.entity_id
_entity_poly.type
_entity_poly.pdbx_seq_one_letter_code
_entity_poly.pdbx_strand_id
1 'polypeptide(L)'
;MTARISFFPVGCGDMALVRTDAGRFILIDVNIRQAADNADDDTPDVARKLKERLPRDASGRPYVHAMMLTHPDKDHCSGLLRHFHLGPVSSYQKGSGKIIIREMWSSPTVFRRAQKKTFDLCPDAKAWATEARRRVAQYRNLGYCPDQERILILGQDVDGKTDGLDAILVKVDATWTAIDGEVDTTFGALLIAPLPASDDDEEELLTKNNSSIVCRLKLGSGGVADAGRILLGGDAEVAIWERVWTRNSGNASEYFSYDLLLAPHHCSWHSLSWDSWSELGEEAEVSEDARAALGQPRDGAVIVASSKTISDDDCDPPCIRAKREYDDILDEVRDGVFFCVADNDDEPLEFDIRPGGVKLVRKKVPATVAAPVIGSQPIGHG
;
A
#
# COMPACT_ATOMS: atom_id res chain seq x y z
N MET A 1 -14.11 10.12 13.02
CA MET A 1 -13.00 10.95 12.48
C MET A 1 -13.00 10.75 10.99
N THR A 2 -12.58 11.69 10.13
CA THR A 2 -12.64 11.41 8.68
C THR A 2 -11.66 10.30 8.28
N ALA A 3 -12.17 9.20 7.72
CA ALA A 3 -11.35 8.17 7.10
C ALA A 3 -10.48 8.78 5.98
N ARG A 4 -9.22 8.35 5.87
CA ARG A 4 -8.23 8.98 5.00
C ARG A 4 -7.19 7.98 4.52
N ILE A 5 -6.67 8.15 3.32
CA ILE A 5 -5.45 7.49 2.83
C ILE A 5 -4.41 8.54 2.44
N SER A 6 -3.14 8.26 2.73
CA SER A 6 -2.00 9.14 2.46
C SER A 6 -0.89 8.35 1.77
N PHE A 7 -0.42 8.80 0.60
CA PHE A 7 0.70 8.21 -0.13
C PHE A 7 1.95 9.07 0.08
N PHE A 8 3.05 8.48 0.54
CA PHE A 8 4.27 9.20 0.85
C PHE A 8 5.19 9.28 -0.38
N PRO A 9 5.86 10.41 -0.63
CA PRO A 9 6.78 10.55 -1.77
C PRO A 9 8.09 9.82 -1.51
N VAL A 10 8.12 8.53 -1.86
CA VAL A 10 9.24 7.62 -1.58
C VAL A 10 10.05 7.22 -2.81
N GLY A 11 9.68 7.71 -4.00
CA GLY A 11 10.25 7.28 -5.29
C GLY A 11 9.53 6.05 -5.84
N CYS A 12 10.21 5.19 -6.61
CA CYS A 12 9.69 3.86 -6.95
C CYS A 12 9.74 2.98 -5.70
N GLY A 13 8.59 2.66 -5.15
CA GLY A 13 8.37 1.94 -3.90
C GLY A 13 7.08 2.38 -3.24
N ASP A 14 6.52 1.54 -2.38
CA ASP A 14 5.23 1.81 -1.74
C ASP A 14 5.37 2.24 -0.28
N MET A 15 4.54 3.22 0.09
CA MET A 15 4.31 3.61 1.47
C MET A 15 2.99 4.37 1.57
N ALA A 16 1.96 3.71 2.09
CA ALA A 16 0.63 4.30 2.26
C ALA A 16 0.10 4.17 3.69
N LEU A 17 -0.44 5.25 4.25
CA LEU A 17 -1.09 5.24 5.57
C LEU A 17 -2.61 5.39 5.43
N VAL A 18 -3.33 4.37 5.85
CA VAL A 18 -4.79 4.37 5.96
C VAL A 18 -5.20 4.71 7.39
N ARG A 19 -6.12 5.66 7.53
CA ARG A 19 -6.84 5.96 8.76
C ARG A 19 -8.32 5.61 8.60
N THR A 20 -8.86 4.75 9.45
CA THR A 20 -10.30 4.40 9.45
C THR A 20 -11.15 5.50 10.12
N ASP A 21 -12.46 5.47 9.94
CA ASP A 21 -13.36 6.45 10.57
C ASP A 21 -13.38 6.30 12.11
N ALA A 22 -13.19 5.06 12.58
CA ALA A 22 -12.96 4.72 13.99
C ALA A 22 -11.57 5.09 14.53
N GLY A 23 -10.69 5.69 13.71
CA GLY A 23 -9.39 6.18 14.16
C GLY A 23 -8.28 5.15 14.25
N ARG A 24 -8.43 4.01 13.57
CA ARG A 24 -7.34 3.03 13.42
C ARG A 24 -6.39 3.46 12.32
N PHE A 25 -5.13 3.12 12.47
CA PHE A 25 -4.04 3.48 11.54
C PHE A 25 -3.40 2.20 11.03
N ILE A 26 -3.47 1.99 9.72
CA ILE A 26 -2.91 0.83 9.02
C ILE A 26 -1.84 1.36 8.07
N LEU A 27 -0.60 0.92 8.24
CA LEU A 27 0.48 1.23 7.30
C LEU A 27 0.59 0.08 6.28
N ILE A 28 0.58 0.42 5.00
CA ILE A 28 0.79 -0.52 3.89
C ILE A 28 2.17 -0.23 3.30
N ASP A 29 3.05 -1.22 3.40
CA ASP A 29 4.45 -1.15 3.00
C ASP A 29 5.24 0.01 3.64
N VAL A 30 6.55 0.02 3.43
CA VAL A 30 7.43 1.10 3.87
C VAL A 30 8.66 1.21 2.97
N ASN A 31 8.92 2.41 2.46
CA ASN A 31 10.14 2.71 1.71
C ASN A 31 10.79 4.01 2.21
N ILE A 32 11.31 3.97 3.44
CA ILE A 32 12.07 5.09 3.98
C ILE A 32 13.52 4.93 3.52
N ARG A 33 13.86 5.61 2.42
CA ARG A 33 15.21 5.59 1.84
C ARG A 33 16.22 6.18 2.82
N GLN A 34 17.41 5.60 2.91
CA GLN A 34 18.47 6.07 3.83
C GLN A 34 18.83 7.55 3.65
N ALA A 35 18.71 8.07 2.42
CA ALA A 35 18.91 9.47 2.10
C ALA A 35 17.92 10.40 2.83
N ALA A 36 16.68 9.96 3.08
CA ALA A 36 15.66 10.71 3.82
C ALA A 36 16.03 10.99 5.28
N ASP A 37 17.05 10.30 5.80
CA ASP A 37 17.57 10.51 7.14
C ASP A 37 18.72 11.52 7.21
N ASN A 38 19.20 11.99 6.06
CA ASN A 38 20.22 13.03 5.97
C ASN A 38 19.54 14.39 5.81
N ALA A 39 19.71 15.28 6.78
CA ALA A 39 19.10 16.62 6.74
C ALA A 39 19.65 17.51 5.61
N ASP A 40 20.80 17.14 5.03
CA ASP A 40 21.44 17.83 3.91
C ASP A 40 21.12 17.20 2.54
N ASP A 41 20.25 16.18 2.50
CA ASP A 41 19.78 15.54 1.27
C ASP A 41 18.37 16.02 0.91
N ASP A 42 18.09 16.19 -0.38
CA ASP A 42 16.79 16.67 -0.87
C ASP A 42 15.68 15.60 -0.79
N THR A 43 16.00 14.37 -0.36
CA THR A 43 15.01 13.30 -0.18
C THR A 43 14.00 13.66 0.91
N PRO A 44 12.68 13.58 0.64
CA PRO A 44 11.65 13.90 1.63
C PRO A 44 11.77 13.08 2.92
N ASP A 45 11.77 13.74 4.09
CA ASP A 45 11.72 13.10 5.41
C ASP A 45 10.33 12.51 5.69
N VAL A 46 10.04 11.40 5.01
CA VAL A 46 8.79 10.64 5.14
C VAL A 46 8.65 9.99 6.51
N ALA A 47 9.76 9.72 7.21
CA ALA A 47 9.75 9.14 8.55
C ALA A 47 9.16 10.11 9.58
N ARG A 48 9.59 11.37 9.57
CA ARG A 48 9.00 12.42 10.41
C ARG A 48 7.54 12.66 10.02
N LYS A 49 7.24 12.79 8.73
CA LYS A 49 5.87 12.99 8.22
C LYS A 49 4.93 11.86 8.66
N LEU A 50 5.40 10.61 8.69
CA LEU A 50 4.65 9.49 9.24
C LEU A 50 4.43 9.68 10.75
N LYS A 51 5.50 9.88 11.54
CA LYS A 51 5.42 10.00 13.01
C LYS A 51 4.52 11.14 13.47
N GLU A 52 4.44 12.25 12.73
CA GLU A 52 3.55 13.37 13.02
C GLU A 52 2.06 13.03 12.88
N ARG A 53 1.73 12.01 12.07
CA ARG A 53 0.36 11.53 11.85
C ARG A 53 -0.06 10.45 12.82
N LEU A 54 0.90 9.74 13.42
CA LEU A 54 0.62 8.56 14.24
C LEU A 54 0.15 8.92 15.66
N PRO A 55 -0.78 8.12 16.23
CA PRO A 55 -1.09 8.20 17.64
C PRO A 55 0.10 7.78 18.50
N ARG A 56 0.07 8.19 19.77
CA ARG A 56 1.04 7.77 20.79
C ARG A 56 0.32 7.00 21.88
N ASP A 57 0.95 5.95 22.38
CA ASP A 57 0.42 5.20 23.52
C ASP A 57 0.63 5.93 24.85
N ALA A 58 0.20 5.33 25.96
CA ALA A 58 0.34 5.90 27.30
C ALA A 58 1.81 6.14 27.72
N SER A 59 2.78 5.49 27.07
CA SER A 59 4.21 5.71 27.29
C SER A 59 4.82 6.74 26.30
N GLY A 60 3.99 7.39 25.49
CA GLY A 60 4.41 8.37 24.49
C GLY A 60 5.02 7.78 23.21
N ARG A 61 4.95 6.46 23.02
CA ARG A 61 5.57 5.75 21.89
C ARG A 61 4.64 5.83 20.67
N PRO A 62 5.13 6.27 19.48
CA PRO A 62 4.30 6.30 18.29
C PRO A 62 3.97 4.88 17.84
N TYR A 63 2.77 4.65 17.31
CA TYR A 63 2.36 3.31 16.89
C TYR A 63 1.41 3.32 15.68
N VAL A 64 1.39 2.20 14.96
CA VAL A 64 0.34 1.83 14.02
C VAL A 64 -0.47 0.69 14.62
N HIS A 65 -1.77 0.66 14.36
CA HIS A 65 -2.64 -0.42 14.83
C HIS A 65 -2.36 -1.70 14.05
N ALA A 66 -2.17 -1.58 12.74
CA ALA A 66 -1.68 -2.66 11.90
C ALA A 66 -0.63 -2.18 10.89
N MET A 67 0.21 -3.10 10.44
CA MET A 67 1.09 -2.90 9.29
C MET A 67 1.02 -4.11 8.37
N MET A 68 0.75 -3.88 7.09
CA MET A 68 0.79 -4.88 6.04
C MET A 68 2.08 -4.73 5.25
N LEU A 69 2.76 -5.83 4.99
CA LEU A 69 3.87 -5.88 4.04
C LEU A 69 3.45 -6.77 2.87
N THR A 70 3.28 -6.20 1.68
CA THR A 70 2.76 -6.89 0.49
C THR A 70 3.73 -7.94 -0.01
N HIS A 71 5.02 -7.60 -0.06
CA HIS A 71 6.12 -8.48 -0.41
C HIS A 71 7.50 -7.98 0.10
N PRO A 72 8.57 -8.77 0.01
CA PRO A 72 9.79 -8.53 0.77
C PRO A 72 10.87 -7.77 -0.03
N ASP A 73 10.52 -7.22 -1.19
CA ASP A 73 11.46 -6.48 -1.99
C ASP A 73 11.78 -5.15 -1.31
N LYS A 74 12.96 -4.61 -1.62
CA LYS A 74 13.60 -3.58 -0.80
C LYS A 74 12.77 -2.30 -0.76
N ASP A 75 12.17 -1.94 -1.87
CA ASP A 75 11.31 -0.77 -2.06
C ASP A 75 9.91 -0.91 -1.44
N HIS A 76 9.63 -2.03 -0.75
CA HIS A 76 8.42 -2.23 0.07
C HIS A 76 8.71 -2.37 1.57
N CYS A 77 9.98 -2.57 1.96
CA CYS A 77 10.36 -2.75 3.37
C CYS A 77 11.50 -1.85 3.88
N SER A 78 12.10 -1.01 3.04
CA SER A 78 13.26 -0.18 3.41
C SER A 78 12.99 0.72 4.62
N GLY A 79 13.94 0.72 5.56
CA GLY A 79 13.91 1.58 6.75
C GLY A 79 13.21 0.95 7.96
N LEU A 80 12.69 -0.27 7.82
CA LEU A 80 12.03 -1.00 8.92
C LEU A 80 12.91 -1.05 10.18
N LEU A 81 14.15 -1.54 10.08
CA LEU A 81 15.07 -1.71 11.20
C LEU A 81 15.40 -0.39 11.91
N ARG A 82 15.41 0.73 11.17
CA ARG A 82 15.75 2.04 11.71
C ARG A 82 14.56 2.70 12.40
N HIS A 83 13.38 2.64 11.79
CA HIS A 83 12.23 3.44 12.22
C HIS A 83 11.23 2.67 13.10
N PHE A 84 11.27 1.34 13.11
CA PHE A 84 10.32 0.49 13.82
C PHE A 84 10.97 -0.32 14.94
N HIS A 85 10.17 -0.61 15.97
CA HIS A 85 10.52 -1.52 17.05
C HIS A 85 10.15 -2.94 16.64
N LEU A 86 11.13 -3.85 16.72
CA LEU A 86 10.98 -5.28 16.48
C LEU A 86 11.41 -6.04 17.75
N GLY A 87 10.80 -7.19 17.99
CA GLY A 87 10.92 -7.93 19.25
C GLY A 87 9.83 -7.57 20.27
N PRO A 88 9.89 -8.16 21.47
CA PRO A 88 8.89 -7.94 22.52
C PRO A 88 8.74 -6.46 22.86
N VAL A 89 7.53 -6.00 23.15
CA VAL A 89 7.29 -4.59 23.52
C VAL A 89 7.99 -4.23 24.83
N SER A 90 8.22 -5.23 25.69
CA SER A 90 9.01 -5.08 26.92
C SER A 90 10.48 -4.76 26.69
N SER A 91 11.04 -5.02 25.50
CA SER A 91 12.42 -4.64 25.14
C SER A 91 12.51 -3.29 24.44
N TYR A 92 11.41 -2.53 24.35
CA TYR A 92 11.40 -1.21 23.72
C TYR A 92 12.39 -0.27 24.40
N GLN A 93 13.36 0.22 23.62
CA GLN A 93 14.37 1.16 24.11
C GLN A 93 13.75 2.54 24.33
N LYS A 94 13.67 2.97 25.60
CA LYS A 94 13.15 4.29 25.96
C LYS A 94 13.94 5.39 25.23
N GLY A 95 13.22 6.34 24.63
CA GLY A 95 13.82 7.44 23.88
C GLY A 95 14.22 7.10 22.44
N SER A 96 14.10 5.84 21.99
CA SER A 96 14.42 5.47 20.59
C SER A 96 13.52 6.16 19.56
N GLY A 97 12.29 6.52 19.94
CA GLY A 97 11.32 7.14 19.03
C GLY A 97 10.88 6.22 17.90
N LYS A 98 11.13 4.91 18.02
CA LYS A 98 10.72 3.88 17.07
C LYS A 98 9.22 3.64 17.13
N ILE A 99 8.62 3.34 15.98
CA ILE A 99 7.20 3.06 15.83
C ILE A 99 6.91 1.62 16.25
N ILE A 100 5.88 1.43 17.07
CA ILE A 100 5.38 0.10 17.44
C ILE A 100 4.40 -0.39 16.37
N ILE A 101 4.60 -1.62 15.90
CA ILE A 101 3.65 -2.34 15.05
C ILE A 101 2.81 -3.23 15.95
N ARG A 102 1.57 -2.81 16.26
CA ARG A 102 0.73 -3.58 17.19
C ARG A 102 0.24 -4.89 16.61
N GLU A 103 -0.12 -4.88 15.33
CA GLU A 103 -0.49 -6.07 14.56
C GLU A 103 0.27 -6.11 13.23
N MET A 104 0.93 -7.23 12.93
CA MET A 104 1.54 -7.44 11.61
C MET A 104 0.58 -8.22 10.72
N TRP A 105 0.40 -7.80 9.48
CA TRP A 105 -0.29 -8.57 8.45
C TRP A 105 0.76 -9.05 7.45
N SER A 106 1.03 -10.35 7.43
CA SER A 106 2.16 -10.91 6.70
C SER A 106 1.78 -12.22 6.03
N SER A 107 2.31 -12.46 4.82
CA SER A 107 2.16 -13.75 4.15
C SER A 107 3.44 -14.60 4.23
N PRO A 108 3.42 -15.81 4.82
CA PRO A 108 4.57 -16.71 4.81
C PRO A 108 4.92 -17.21 3.40
N THR A 109 3.92 -17.40 2.54
CA THR A 109 4.06 -17.85 1.14
C THR A 109 4.96 -16.91 0.35
N VAL A 110 4.75 -15.60 0.51
CA VAL A 110 5.53 -14.54 -0.13
C VAL A 110 7.01 -14.62 0.23
N PHE A 111 7.33 -14.75 1.52
CA PHE A 111 8.71 -14.87 1.98
C PHE A 111 9.37 -16.17 1.53
N ARG A 112 8.62 -17.28 1.52
CA ARG A 112 9.14 -18.57 1.04
C ARG A 112 9.49 -18.51 -0.44
N ARG A 113 8.61 -17.95 -1.27
CA ARG A 113 8.79 -17.82 -2.71
C ARG A 113 9.92 -16.87 -3.07
N ALA A 114 10.05 -15.74 -2.37
CA ALA A 114 11.19 -14.83 -2.54
C ALA A 114 12.53 -15.54 -2.24
N GLN A 115 12.63 -16.28 -1.13
CA GLN A 115 13.85 -17.02 -0.78
C GLN A 115 14.28 -18.08 -1.81
N LYS A 116 13.34 -18.64 -2.59
CA LYS A 116 13.64 -19.64 -3.64
C LYS A 116 14.38 -19.02 -4.84
N LYS A 117 14.15 -17.74 -5.16
CA LYS A 117 14.70 -17.06 -6.34
C LYS A 117 15.76 -16.02 -6.02
N THR A 118 15.57 -15.23 -4.96
CA THR A 118 16.56 -14.28 -4.46
C THR A 118 17.26 -14.91 -3.27
N PHE A 119 18.49 -15.38 -3.47
CA PHE A 119 19.28 -16.03 -2.42
C PHE A 119 19.52 -15.13 -1.18
N ASP A 120 19.36 -13.81 -1.32
CA ASP A 120 19.60 -12.88 -0.21
C ASP A 120 18.53 -11.78 -0.11
N LEU A 121 17.54 -12.01 0.78
CA LEU A 121 16.62 -10.95 1.21
C LEU A 121 17.40 -9.79 1.84
N CYS A 122 16.94 -8.55 1.64
CA CYS A 122 17.56 -7.40 2.29
C CYS A 122 17.44 -7.47 3.83
N PRO A 123 18.26 -6.73 4.58
CA PRO A 123 18.22 -6.77 6.06
C PRO A 123 16.86 -6.45 6.65
N ASP A 124 16.12 -5.50 6.09
CA ASP A 124 14.77 -5.13 6.55
C ASP A 124 13.76 -6.26 6.32
N ALA A 125 13.76 -6.89 5.14
CA ALA A 125 12.94 -8.06 4.85
C ALA A 125 13.25 -9.24 5.79
N LYS A 126 14.52 -9.51 6.07
CA LYS A 126 14.92 -10.53 7.05
C LYS A 126 14.41 -10.20 8.45
N ALA A 127 14.45 -8.93 8.83
CA ALA A 127 13.97 -8.46 10.12
C ALA A 127 12.45 -8.62 10.26
N TRP A 128 11.68 -8.27 9.21
CA TRP A 128 10.23 -8.52 9.14
C TRP A 128 9.91 -10.01 9.31
N ALA A 129 10.55 -10.87 8.51
CA ALA A 129 10.33 -12.31 8.56
C ALA A 129 10.67 -12.91 9.94
N THR A 130 11.71 -12.38 10.59
CA THR A 130 12.14 -12.82 11.92
C THR A 130 11.09 -12.43 12.97
N GLU A 131 10.59 -11.20 12.94
CA GLU A 131 9.56 -10.74 13.86
C GLU A 131 8.22 -11.47 13.65
N ALA A 132 7.83 -11.69 12.38
CA ALA A 132 6.62 -12.45 12.06
C ALA A 132 6.69 -13.88 12.61
N ARG A 133 7.82 -14.59 12.41
CA ARG A 133 8.04 -15.94 12.99
C ARG A 133 8.00 -15.92 14.52
N ARG A 134 8.56 -14.88 15.16
CA ARG A 134 8.51 -14.73 16.62
C ARG A 134 7.07 -14.64 17.12
N ARG A 135 6.23 -13.80 16.48
CA ARG A 135 4.82 -13.63 16.86
C ARG A 135 4.00 -14.90 16.63
N VAL A 136 4.22 -15.63 15.53
CA VAL A 136 3.59 -16.95 15.30
C VAL A 136 4.01 -17.97 16.34
N ALA A 137 5.30 -18.04 16.68
CA ALA A 137 5.79 -18.95 17.72
C ALA A 137 5.19 -18.61 19.09
N GLN A 138 5.04 -17.32 19.40
CA GLN A 138 4.40 -16.86 20.62
C GLN A 138 2.91 -17.23 20.66
N TYR A 139 2.18 -17.05 19.56
CA TYR A 139 0.79 -17.52 19.44
C TYR A 139 0.68 -19.03 19.65
N ARG A 140 1.55 -19.83 19.01
CA ARG A 140 1.56 -21.29 19.20
C ARG A 140 1.85 -21.70 20.64
N ASN A 141 2.72 -20.98 21.34
CA ASN A 141 3.08 -21.28 22.73
C ASN A 141 1.98 -20.88 23.73
N LEU A 142 1.25 -19.78 23.45
CA LEU A 142 0.30 -19.20 24.40
C LEU A 142 -1.17 -19.53 24.09
N GLY A 143 -1.48 -19.87 22.84
CA GLY A 143 -2.85 -20.03 22.33
C GLY A 143 -3.57 -18.69 22.03
N TYR A 144 -2.88 -17.55 22.18
CA TYR A 144 -3.39 -16.22 21.87
C TYR A 144 -2.24 -15.28 21.48
N CYS A 145 -2.56 -14.17 20.82
CA CYS A 145 -1.59 -13.11 20.54
C CYS A 145 -1.56 -12.08 21.67
N PRO A 146 -0.39 -11.82 22.29
CA PRO A 146 -0.26 -10.77 23.29
C PRO A 146 -0.57 -9.38 22.74
N ASP A 147 -0.94 -8.49 23.65
CA ASP A 147 -1.25 -7.11 23.30
C ASP A 147 -0.04 -6.41 22.64
N GLN A 148 -0.29 -5.62 21.59
CA GLN A 148 0.73 -4.91 20.79
C GLN A 148 1.77 -5.81 20.07
N GLU A 149 1.57 -7.13 20.08
CA GLU A 149 2.45 -8.11 19.42
C GLU A 149 1.64 -9.10 18.55
N ARG A 150 0.49 -8.64 18.03
CA ARG A 150 -0.43 -9.44 17.22
C ARG A 150 0.10 -9.70 15.83
N ILE A 151 -0.43 -10.73 15.19
CA ILE A 151 -0.14 -11.06 13.80
C ILE A 151 -1.36 -11.70 13.14
N LEU A 152 -1.64 -11.31 11.91
CA LEU A 152 -2.46 -12.05 10.96
C LEU A 152 -1.56 -12.64 9.86
N ILE A 153 -1.82 -13.90 9.55
CA ILE A 153 -1.22 -14.66 8.47
C ILE A 153 -2.13 -14.57 7.26
N LEU A 154 -1.64 -13.93 6.19
CA LEU A 154 -2.39 -13.74 4.96
C LEU A 154 -2.02 -14.82 3.94
N GLY A 155 -2.99 -15.66 3.60
CA GLY A 155 -2.84 -16.79 2.70
C GLY A 155 -2.40 -18.07 3.41
N GLN A 156 -2.89 -19.21 2.90
CA GLN A 156 -2.40 -20.52 3.30
C GLN A 156 -1.03 -20.78 2.68
N ASP A 157 -0.18 -21.50 3.41
CA ASP A 157 1.12 -21.96 2.91
C ASP A 157 1.17 -23.49 2.94
N VAL A 158 2.02 -24.06 2.09
CA VAL A 158 2.15 -25.49 1.86
C VAL A 158 2.76 -26.23 3.06
N ASP A 159 2.71 -27.56 3.02
CA ASP A 159 3.37 -28.46 3.99
C ASP A 159 2.97 -28.24 5.45
N GLY A 160 1.71 -27.86 5.70
CA GLY A 160 1.18 -27.66 7.05
C GLY A 160 1.79 -26.47 7.79
N LYS A 161 2.47 -25.54 7.09
CA LYS A 161 3.08 -24.36 7.71
C LYS A 161 2.08 -23.45 8.39
N THR A 162 0.83 -23.47 7.93
CA THR A 162 -0.28 -22.72 8.53
C THR A 162 -1.17 -23.56 9.45
N ASP A 163 -0.81 -24.82 9.74
CA ASP A 163 -1.61 -25.68 10.61
C ASP A 163 -1.67 -25.12 12.04
N GLY A 164 -2.85 -25.19 12.64
CA GLY A 164 -3.14 -24.67 13.98
C GLY A 164 -3.12 -23.16 14.09
N LEU A 165 -3.11 -22.42 12.96
CA LEU A 165 -3.14 -20.96 12.93
C LEU A 165 -4.53 -20.39 12.64
N ASP A 166 -5.60 -21.20 12.72
CA ASP A 166 -6.95 -20.84 12.26
C ASP A 166 -7.47 -19.49 12.78
N ALA A 167 -7.18 -19.15 14.04
CA ALA A 167 -7.63 -17.88 14.65
C ALA A 167 -6.88 -16.64 14.15
N ILE A 168 -5.73 -16.82 13.50
CA ILE A 168 -4.89 -15.75 12.95
C ILE A 168 -4.67 -15.90 11.45
N LEU A 169 -5.33 -16.86 10.78
CA LEU A 169 -5.16 -17.15 9.36
C LEU A 169 -6.32 -16.54 8.56
N VAL A 170 -5.98 -15.63 7.65
CA VAL A 170 -6.89 -15.12 6.62
C VAL A 170 -6.62 -15.90 5.34
N LYS A 171 -7.58 -16.71 4.91
CA LYS A 171 -7.46 -17.47 3.65
C LYS A 171 -7.78 -16.57 2.45
N VAL A 172 -7.33 -16.97 1.26
CA VAL A 172 -7.77 -16.33 0.02
C VAL A 172 -9.29 -16.36 -0.06
N ASP A 173 -9.88 -15.28 -0.57
CA ASP A 173 -11.32 -14.99 -0.63
C ASP A 173 -12.00 -14.73 0.72
N ALA A 174 -11.26 -14.82 1.83
CA ALA A 174 -11.78 -14.47 3.15
C ALA A 174 -11.73 -12.95 3.39
N THR A 175 -12.64 -12.50 4.26
CA THR A 175 -12.66 -11.11 4.73
C THR A 175 -12.28 -11.02 6.20
N TRP A 176 -11.74 -9.87 6.61
CA TRP A 176 -11.52 -9.54 8.00
C TRP A 176 -11.90 -8.09 8.29
N THR A 177 -12.32 -7.83 9.52
CA THR A 177 -12.77 -6.50 9.99
C THR A 177 -12.09 -6.07 11.29
N ALA A 178 -11.35 -6.97 11.93
CA ALA A 178 -10.60 -6.67 13.14
C ALA A 178 -9.25 -6.04 12.80
N ILE A 179 -8.86 -5.02 13.57
CA ILE A 179 -7.56 -4.37 13.51
C ILE A 179 -7.02 -4.30 14.94
N ASP A 180 -5.83 -4.85 15.18
CA ASP A 180 -5.24 -4.95 16.53
C ASP A 180 -6.17 -5.72 17.49
N GLY A 181 -6.76 -6.81 17.00
CA GLY A 181 -7.66 -7.69 17.77
C GLY A 181 -9.06 -7.14 18.08
N GLU A 182 -9.42 -5.94 17.60
CA GLU A 182 -10.73 -5.33 17.84
C GLU A 182 -11.48 -5.08 16.52
N VAL A 183 -12.76 -5.44 16.48
CA VAL A 183 -13.62 -5.21 15.31
C VAL A 183 -13.83 -3.72 15.07
N ASP A 184 -13.49 -3.26 13.88
CA ASP A 184 -13.80 -1.92 13.39
C ASP A 184 -14.95 -2.02 12.37
N THR A 185 -16.15 -1.57 12.75
CA THR A 185 -17.33 -1.63 11.88
C THR A 185 -17.27 -0.69 10.68
N THR A 186 -16.27 0.20 10.64
CA THR A 186 -15.98 1.12 9.53
C THR A 186 -14.85 0.58 8.64
N PHE A 187 -14.40 -0.65 8.85
CA PHE A 187 -13.35 -1.30 8.07
C PHE A 187 -13.77 -2.71 7.66
N GLY A 188 -13.38 -3.09 6.46
CA GLY A 188 -13.28 -4.48 6.06
C GLY A 188 -12.21 -4.64 4.99
N ALA A 189 -11.61 -5.80 4.91
CA ALA A 189 -10.68 -6.14 3.84
C ALA A 189 -11.02 -7.52 3.27
N LEU A 190 -10.69 -7.73 2.00
CA LEU A 190 -10.82 -8.99 1.27
C LEU A 190 -9.44 -9.40 0.77
N LEU A 191 -9.00 -10.61 1.09
CA LEU A 191 -7.75 -11.16 0.58
C LEU A 191 -8.00 -11.83 -0.77
N ILE A 192 -7.29 -11.41 -1.82
CA ILE A 192 -7.45 -11.91 -3.19
C ILE A 192 -6.26 -12.80 -3.59
N ALA A 193 -5.05 -12.40 -3.19
CA ALA A 193 -3.80 -13.15 -3.34
C ALA A 193 -2.91 -12.91 -2.10
N PRO A 194 -1.90 -13.75 -1.80
CA PRO A 194 -1.25 -14.74 -2.67
C PRO A 194 -2.09 -15.97 -2.97
N LEU A 195 -2.02 -16.44 -4.21
CA LEU A 195 -2.66 -17.68 -4.64
C LEU A 195 -1.85 -18.91 -4.16
N PRO A 196 -2.51 -19.97 -3.69
CA PRO A 196 -1.85 -21.28 -3.58
C PRO A 196 -1.51 -21.78 -4.99
N ALA A 197 -0.37 -22.47 -5.14
CA ALA A 197 -0.04 -23.13 -6.40
C ALA A 197 -0.73 -24.49 -6.50
N SER A 198 -1.17 -24.87 -7.71
CA SER A 198 -1.68 -26.20 -8.02
C SER A 198 -0.58 -27.24 -8.24
N ASP A 199 0.60 -26.81 -8.69
CA ASP A 199 1.75 -27.64 -9.04
C ASP A 199 3.07 -26.85 -8.98
N ASP A 200 4.19 -27.54 -9.26
CA ASP A 200 5.54 -26.96 -9.17
C ASP A 200 5.82 -25.88 -10.22
N ASP A 201 5.23 -25.99 -11.42
CA ASP A 201 5.40 -25.02 -12.50
C ASP A 201 4.66 -23.72 -12.17
N GLU A 202 3.43 -23.82 -11.66
CA GLU A 202 2.71 -22.67 -11.13
C GLU A 202 3.43 -22.09 -9.90
N GLU A 203 3.96 -22.91 -9.01
CA GLU A 203 4.73 -22.44 -7.86
C GLU A 203 5.97 -21.66 -8.27
N GLU A 204 6.61 -22.00 -9.40
CA GLU A 204 7.71 -21.23 -9.98
C GLU A 204 7.24 -19.89 -10.58
N LEU A 205 6.12 -19.88 -11.29
CA LEU A 205 5.56 -18.66 -11.86
C LEU A 205 5.13 -17.66 -10.79
N LEU A 206 4.53 -18.15 -9.69
CA LEU A 206 4.04 -17.34 -8.58
C LEU A 206 5.17 -16.75 -7.70
N THR A 207 6.44 -16.86 -8.09
CA THR A 207 7.58 -16.33 -7.32
C THR A 207 7.76 -14.81 -7.47
N LYS A 208 8.55 -14.22 -6.56
CA LYS A 208 8.81 -12.77 -6.49
C LYS A 208 7.51 -11.95 -6.44
N ASN A 209 7.39 -10.97 -7.33
CA ASN A 209 6.28 -10.07 -7.60
C ASN A 209 4.93 -10.80 -7.72
N ASN A 210 4.91 -11.98 -8.33
CA ASN A 210 3.72 -12.83 -8.47
C ASN A 210 3.26 -13.51 -7.17
N SER A 211 3.91 -13.22 -6.05
CA SER A 211 3.40 -13.62 -4.73
C SER A 211 2.74 -12.47 -3.98
N SER A 212 2.82 -11.22 -4.46
CA SER A 212 2.33 -10.04 -3.73
C SER A 212 0.93 -10.23 -3.15
N ILE A 213 0.74 -9.72 -1.93
CA ILE A 213 -0.60 -9.64 -1.35
C ILE A 213 -1.43 -8.68 -2.21
N VAL A 214 -2.47 -9.24 -2.83
CA VAL A 214 -3.52 -8.47 -3.50
C VAL A 214 -4.72 -8.44 -2.56
N CYS A 215 -5.18 -7.24 -2.21
CA CYS A 215 -6.34 -7.10 -1.34
C CYS A 215 -7.17 -5.86 -1.66
N ARG A 216 -8.44 -5.92 -1.29
CA ARG A 216 -9.36 -4.79 -1.40
C ARG A 216 -9.81 -4.37 -0.02
N LEU A 217 -9.44 -3.16 0.39
CA LEU A 217 -9.94 -2.52 1.59
C LEU A 217 -11.28 -1.84 1.30
N LYS A 218 -12.17 -1.85 2.28
CA LYS A 218 -13.46 -1.17 2.28
C LYS A 218 -13.53 -0.31 3.53
N LEU A 219 -13.75 0.98 3.34
CA LEU A 219 -13.80 1.98 4.41
C LEU A 219 -15.19 2.59 4.50
N GLY A 220 -15.71 2.65 5.71
CA GLY A 220 -16.91 3.38 6.05
C GLY A 220 -16.62 4.85 6.34
N SER A 221 -17.58 5.72 6.07
CA SER A 221 -17.50 7.15 6.37
C SER A 221 -18.91 7.75 6.42
N GLY A 222 -19.17 8.64 7.38
CA GLY A 222 -20.45 9.36 7.47
C GLY A 222 -21.69 8.45 7.59
N GLY A 223 -21.56 7.28 8.23
CA GLY A 223 -22.63 6.30 8.39
C GLY A 223 -22.85 5.37 7.17
N VAL A 224 -22.10 5.53 6.08
CA VAL A 224 -22.10 4.61 4.93
C VAL A 224 -20.99 3.59 5.12
N ALA A 225 -21.32 2.30 5.13
CA ALA A 225 -20.36 1.22 5.41
C ALA A 225 -19.40 0.91 4.25
N ASP A 226 -19.80 1.20 3.00
CA ASP A 226 -19.01 1.07 1.78
C ASP A 226 -18.85 2.47 1.16
N ALA A 227 -18.23 3.38 1.90
CA ALA A 227 -18.05 4.77 1.46
C ALA A 227 -16.89 4.90 0.47
N GLY A 228 -15.86 4.05 0.59
CA GLY A 228 -14.79 3.94 -0.38
C GLY A 228 -14.11 2.57 -0.36
N ARG A 229 -13.76 2.06 -1.55
CA ARG A 229 -12.95 0.86 -1.75
C ARG A 229 -11.56 1.24 -2.23
N ILE A 230 -10.54 0.60 -1.67
CA ILE A 230 -9.13 0.76 -2.06
C ILE A 230 -8.63 -0.60 -2.54
N LEU A 231 -8.18 -0.70 -3.80
CA LEU A 231 -7.55 -1.89 -4.35
C LEU A 231 -6.02 -1.74 -4.27
N LEU A 232 -5.36 -2.75 -3.71
CA LEU A 232 -3.92 -2.80 -3.49
C LEU A 232 -3.38 -4.08 -4.15
N GLY A 233 -2.37 -3.93 -5.01
CA GLY A 233 -1.73 -5.05 -5.71
C GLY A 233 -0.33 -5.42 -5.21
N GLY A 234 0.33 -4.54 -4.46
CA GLY A 234 1.79 -4.57 -4.36
C GLY A 234 2.40 -4.61 -5.76
N ASP A 235 3.33 -5.53 -5.97
CA ASP A 235 3.99 -5.69 -7.27
C ASP A 235 3.41 -6.86 -8.08
N ALA A 236 2.15 -7.24 -7.85
CA ALA A 236 1.52 -8.30 -8.65
C ALA A 236 1.58 -8.00 -10.16
N GLU A 237 2.20 -8.89 -10.92
CA GLU A 237 2.32 -8.78 -12.38
C GLU A 237 1.12 -9.45 -13.08
N VAL A 238 1.09 -9.34 -14.40
CA VAL A 238 0.02 -9.77 -15.32
C VAL A 238 -0.46 -11.19 -15.02
N ALA A 239 0.47 -12.10 -14.68
CA ALA A 239 0.19 -13.49 -14.36
C ALA A 239 -0.80 -13.65 -13.21
N ILE A 240 -0.76 -12.75 -12.23
CA ILE A 240 -1.65 -12.74 -11.08
C ILE A 240 -2.98 -12.09 -11.44
N TRP A 241 -2.95 -10.96 -12.14
CA TRP A 241 -4.18 -10.28 -12.56
C TRP A 241 -5.06 -11.16 -13.46
N GLU A 242 -4.47 -11.87 -14.42
CA GLU A 242 -5.19 -12.85 -15.26
C GLU A 242 -5.82 -13.98 -14.43
N ARG A 243 -5.08 -14.54 -13.46
CA ARG A 243 -5.57 -15.63 -12.60
C ARG A 243 -6.69 -15.17 -11.68
N VAL A 244 -6.53 -14.03 -11.01
CA VAL A 244 -7.56 -13.52 -10.11
C VAL A 244 -8.79 -13.10 -10.90
N TRP A 245 -8.63 -12.57 -12.11
CA TRP A 245 -9.74 -12.28 -13.01
C TRP A 245 -10.49 -13.54 -13.41
N THR A 246 -9.78 -14.54 -13.93
CA THR A 246 -10.35 -15.84 -14.33
C THR A 246 -11.16 -16.47 -13.20
N ARG A 247 -10.65 -16.40 -11.96
CA ARG A 247 -11.33 -16.95 -10.78
C ARG A 247 -12.57 -16.14 -10.36
N ASN A 248 -12.55 -14.82 -10.52
CA ASN A 248 -13.46 -13.92 -9.81
C ASN A 248 -14.28 -12.97 -10.69
N SER A 249 -14.13 -13.00 -12.02
CA SER A 249 -14.82 -12.10 -12.96
C SER A 249 -16.34 -12.14 -12.85
N GLY A 250 -16.91 -13.31 -12.52
CA GLY A 250 -18.35 -13.45 -12.22
C GLY A 250 -18.85 -12.61 -11.04
N ASN A 251 -17.94 -12.15 -10.16
CA ASN A 251 -18.20 -11.24 -9.04
C ASN A 251 -17.24 -10.03 -9.07
N ALA A 252 -16.84 -9.58 -10.27
CA ALA A 252 -15.80 -8.56 -10.46
C ALA A 252 -15.99 -7.31 -9.59
N SER A 253 -17.23 -6.81 -9.49
CA SER A 253 -17.54 -5.65 -8.64
C SER A 253 -17.16 -5.88 -7.17
N GLU A 254 -17.42 -7.05 -6.60
CA GLU A 254 -17.05 -7.33 -5.21
C GLU A 254 -15.54 -7.49 -5.03
N TYR A 255 -14.84 -8.07 -5.99
CA TYR A 255 -13.40 -8.31 -5.82
C TYR A 255 -12.56 -7.08 -6.14
N PHE A 256 -12.87 -6.44 -7.25
CA PHE A 256 -11.96 -5.51 -7.91
C PHE A 256 -12.49 -4.09 -7.95
N SER A 257 -13.77 -3.81 -7.66
CA SER A 257 -14.24 -2.43 -7.76
C SER A 257 -13.51 -1.52 -6.78
N TYR A 258 -13.11 -0.34 -7.22
CA TYR A 258 -12.41 0.62 -6.37
C TYR A 258 -12.87 2.07 -6.59
N ASP A 259 -12.77 2.84 -5.51
CA ASP A 259 -12.75 4.30 -5.55
C ASP A 259 -11.29 4.81 -5.57
N LEU A 260 -10.33 3.97 -5.14
CA LEU A 260 -8.91 4.23 -5.31
C LEU A 260 -8.13 2.95 -5.65
N LEU A 261 -7.31 2.99 -6.69
CA LEU A 261 -6.32 1.96 -7.01
C LEU A 261 -4.91 2.51 -6.75
N LEU A 262 -4.11 1.81 -5.96
CA LEU A 262 -2.66 1.97 -6.01
C LEU A 262 -2.15 1.15 -7.19
N ALA A 263 -1.70 1.82 -8.25
CA ALA A 263 -1.28 1.20 -9.49
C ALA A 263 -0.19 0.16 -9.20
N PRO A 264 -0.43 -1.14 -9.49
CA PRO A 264 0.49 -2.20 -9.12
C PRO A 264 1.89 -1.99 -9.68
N HIS A 265 2.90 -2.41 -8.92
CA HIS A 265 4.30 -2.37 -9.31
C HIS A 265 4.73 -0.97 -9.78
N HIS A 266 4.34 0.05 -9.03
CA HIS A 266 4.70 1.45 -9.28
C HIS A 266 4.27 1.97 -10.66
N CYS A 267 3.14 1.47 -11.20
CA CYS A 267 2.69 1.68 -12.59
C CYS A 267 3.60 1.00 -13.63
N SER A 268 3.97 -0.25 -13.38
CA SER A 268 4.74 -1.08 -14.32
C SER A 268 3.89 -1.61 -15.47
N TRP A 269 4.47 -1.74 -16.67
CA TRP A 269 3.82 -2.45 -17.78
C TRP A 269 3.62 -3.94 -17.48
N HIS A 270 4.51 -4.55 -16.70
CA HIS A 270 4.40 -5.94 -16.30
C HIS A 270 3.14 -6.24 -15.47
N SER A 271 2.45 -5.23 -14.93
CA SER A 271 1.13 -5.44 -14.30
C SER A 271 0.01 -5.70 -15.32
N LEU A 272 0.20 -5.27 -16.56
CA LEU A 272 -0.78 -5.28 -17.65
C LEU A 272 -0.37 -6.18 -18.83
N SER A 273 0.87 -6.63 -18.90
CA SER A 273 1.38 -7.36 -20.06
C SER A 273 2.51 -8.34 -19.73
N TRP A 274 2.59 -9.41 -20.54
CA TRP A 274 3.71 -10.33 -20.57
C TRP A 274 4.89 -9.81 -21.41
N ASP A 275 4.62 -8.83 -22.28
CA ASP A 275 5.62 -8.21 -23.13
C ASP A 275 6.50 -7.24 -22.33
N SER A 276 7.74 -7.08 -22.78
CA SER A 276 8.65 -6.07 -22.22
C SER A 276 8.47 -4.74 -22.94
N TRP A 277 8.08 -3.69 -22.21
CA TRP A 277 8.01 -2.33 -22.76
C TRP A 277 9.37 -1.85 -23.28
N SER A 278 10.45 -2.13 -22.55
CA SER A 278 11.80 -1.73 -22.94
C SER A 278 12.32 -2.43 -24.21
N GLU A 279 11.75 -3.59 -24.57
CA GLU A 279 12.17 -4.34 -25.77
C GLU A 279 11.25 -4.09 -26.97
N LEU A 280 9.93 -4.07 -26.75
CA LEU A 280 8.92 -3.99 -27.83
C LEU A 280 8.34 -2.58 -28.03
N GLY A 281 8.45 -1.69 -27.04
CA GLY A 281 7.83 -0.37 -27.10
C GLY A 281 6.34 -0.47 -27.46
N GLU A 282 5.90 0.33 -28.43
CA GLU A 282 4.49 0.38 -28.87
C GLU A 282 3.98 -0.92 -29.51
N GLU A 283 4.86 -1.88 -29.84
CA GLU A 283 4.44 -3.22 -30.29
C GLU A 283 4.01 -4.13 -29.12
N ALA A 284 4.27 -3.72 -27.87
CA ALA A 284 3.86 -4.48 -26.70
C ALA A 284 2.33 -4.50 -26.54
N GLU A 285 1.77 -5.70 -26.36
CA GLU A 285 0.33 -5.92 -26.29
C GLU A 285 -0.17 -5.94 -24.84
N VAL A 286 -1.34 -5.36 -24.61
CA VAL A 286 -1.99 -5.40 -23.30
C VAL A 286 -2.72 -6.74 -23.12
N SER A 287 -2.62 -7.33 -21.92
CA SER A 287 -3.46 -8.47 -21.54
C SER A 287 -4.88 -7.97 -21.24
N GLU A 288 -5.85 -8.44 -22.02
CA GLU A 288 -7.27 -8.08 -21.85
C GLU A 288 -7.78 -8.45 -20.45
N ASP A 289 -7.39 -9.60 -19.92
CA ASP A 289 -7.84 -10.09 -18.61
C ASP A 289 -7.23 -9.29 -17.46
N ALA A 290 -5.93 -8.95 -17.54
CA ALA A 290 -5.31 -8.11 -16.52
C ALA A 290 -5.88 -6.68 -16.54
N ARG A 291 -6.06 -6.12 -17.75
CA ARG A 291 -6.73 -4.82 -17.93
C ARG A 291 -8.16 -4.86 -17.43
N ALA A 292 -8.91 -5.94 -17.64
CA ALA A 292 -10.28 -6.09 -17.14
C ALA A 292 -10.34 -6.16 -15.61
N ALA A 293 -9.39 -6.84 -14.96
CA ALA A 293 -9.28 -6.89 -13.51
C ALA A 293 -9.02 -5.51 -12.90
N LEU A 294 -8.07 -4.77 -13.48
CA LEU A 294 -7.67 -3.43 -13.02
C LEU A 294 -8.63 -2.33 -13.50
N GLY A 295 -9.44 -2.62 -14.52
CA GLY A 295 -10.45 -1.74 -15.11
C GLY A 295 -11.82 -1.87 -14.43
N GLN A 296 -11.85 -1.90 -13.10
CA GLN A 296 -13.10 -1.89 -12.31
C GLN A 296 -13.31 -0.58 -11.49
N PRO A 297 -13.01 0.62 -12.02
CA PRO A 297 -13.22 1.86 -11.28
C PRO A 297 -14.72 2.14 -11.02
N ARG A 298 -15.00 2.80 -9.90
CA ARG A 298 -16.30 3.44 -9.60
C ARG A 298 -16.28 4.90 -10.05
N ASP A 299 -17.45 5.53 -10.14
CA ASP A 299 -17.56 6.98 -10.38
C ASP A 299 -16.67 7.78 -9.42
N GLY A 300 -15.86 8.70 -9.95
CA GLY A 300 -14.91 9.50 -9.19
C GLY A 300 -13.67 8.74 -8.72
N ALA A 301 -13.39 7.56 -9.30
CA ALA A 301 -12.21 6.77 -8.95
C ALA A 301 -10.91 7.51 -9.21
N VAL A 302 -9.93 7.21 -8.34
CA VAL A 302 -8.57 7.72 -8.47
C VAL A 302 -7.60 6.57 -8.65
N ILE A 303 -6.70 6.68 -9.62
CA ILE A 303 -5.54 5.77 -9.74
C ILE A 303 -4.31 6.55 -9.29
N VAL A 304 -3.52 5.97 -8.38
CA VAL A 304 -2.30 6.58 -7.84
C VAL A 304 -1.11 5.70 -8.20
N ALA A 305 -0.08 6.27 -8.82
CA ALA A 305 1.22 5.64 -8.97
C ALA A 305 2.18 6.15 -7.88
N SER A 306 2.62 5.25 -6.98
CA SER A 306 3.71 5.52 -6.04
C SER A 306 5.05 5.31 -6.74
N SER A 307 5.47 6.30 -7.50
CA SER A 307 6.66 6.20 -8.35
C SER A 307 7.42 7.52 -8.40
N LYS A 308 8.58 7.50 -9.05
CA LYS A 308 9.19 8.72 -9.62
C LYS A 308 8.29 9.27 -10.74
N THR A 309 8.50 10.52 -11.15
CA THR A 309 7.76 11.11 -12.29
C THR A 309 7.79 10.18 -13.51
N ILE A 310 6.62 9.92 -14.07
CA ILE A 310 6.45 9.06 -15.24
C ILE A 310 6.83 9.86 -16.48
N SER A 311 7.90 9.44 -17.15
CA SER A 311 8.42 10.10 -18.36
C SER A 311 8.08 9.28 -19.60
N ASP A 312 7.98 9.94 -20.75
CA ASP A 312 7.81 9.26 -22.05
C ASP A 312 9.15 8.67 -22.51
N ASP A 313 9.55 7.58 -21.89
CA ASP A 313 10.79 6.84 -22.13
C ASP A 313 10.57 5.30 -22.10
N ASP A 314 11.66 4.55 -22.18
CA ASP A 314 11.68 3.09 -22.14
C ASP A 314 11.80 2.52 -20.72
N CYS A 315 11.72 3.35 -19.67
CA CYS A 315 11.79 2.87 -18.31
C CYS A 315 10.54 2.06 -17.94
N ASP A 316 10.77 1.00 -17.16
CA ASP A 316 9.72 0.25 -16.49
C ASP A 316 10.30 -0.36 -15.19
N PRO A 317 9.76 -0.04 -13.99
CA PRO A 317 8.75 0.98 -13.68
C PRO A 317 9.31 2.39 -13.37
N PRO A 318 8.47 3.44 -13.41
CA PRO A 318 7.10 3.45 -13.95
C PRO A 318 7.15 3.46 -15.48
N CYS A 319 6.12 2.93 -16.12
CA CYS A 319 6.00 2.87 -17.57
C CYS A 319 4.95 3.86 -18.10
N ILE A 320 5.32 4.62 -19.14
CA ILE A 320 4.39 5.56 -19.79
C ILE A 320 3.21 4.85 -20.47
N ARG A 321 3.44 3.68 -21.08
CA ARG A 321 2.38 2.90 -21.73
C ARG A 321 1.36 2.38 -20.72
N ALA A 322 1.82 1.92 -19.56
CA ALA A 322 0.95 1.53 -18.45
C ALA A 322 0.11 2.72 -17.96
N LYS A 323 0.71 3.91 -17.80
CA LYS A 323 -0.03 5.13 -17.47
C LYS A 323 -1.13 5.42 -18.50
N ARG A 324 -0.83 5.34 -19.79
CA ARG A 324 -1.83 5.56 -20.86
C ARG A 324 -3.00 4.59 -20.77
N GLU A 325 -2.76 3.32 -20.43
CA GLU A 325 -3.85 2.35 -20.18
C GLU A 325 -4.69 2.70 -18.95
N TYR A 326 -4.07 3.18 -17.86
CA TYR A 326 -4.83 3.63 -16.69
C TYR A 326 -5.62 4.91 -16.95
N ASP A 327 -5.08 5.85 -17.74
CA ASP A 327 -5.83 7.03 -18.19
C ASP A 327 -7.03 6.61 -19.05
N ASP A 328 -6.83 5.67 -19.99
CA ASP A 328 -7.91 5.14 -20.86
C ASP A 328 -9.00 4.41 -20.06
N ILE A 329 -8.62 3.64 -19.02
CA ILE A 329 -9.57 3.05 -18.06
C ILE A 329 -10.42 4.14 -17.37
N LEU A 330 -9.83 5.30 -17.07
CA LEU A 330 -10.49 6.40 -16.38
C LEU A 330 -11.29 7.32 -17.30
N ASP A 331 -11.00 7.36 -18.60
CA ASP A 331 -11.72 8.19 -19.58
C ASP A 331 -13.21 7.81 -19.68
N GLU A 332 -13.54 6.54 -19.42
CA GLU A 332 -14.92 6.05 -19.36
C GLU A 332 -15.60 6.32 -18.00
N VAL A 333 -14.87 6.84 -17.02
CA VAL A 333 -15.31 7.04 -15.65
C VAL A 333 -15.56 8.51 -15.38
N ARG A 334 -16.78 8.83 -14.96
CA ARG A 334 -17.11 10.20 -14.57
C ARG A 334 -16.20 10.67 -13.43
N ASP A 335 -15.56 11.83 -13.62
CA ASP A 335 -14.68 12.47 -12.63
C ASP A 335 -13.45 11.60 -12.24
N GLY A 336 -13.06 10.63 -13.08
CA GLY A 336 -11.87 9.79 -12.89
C GLY A 336 -10.56 10.57 -13.06
N VAL A 337 -9.55 10.30 -12.22
CA VAL A 337 -8.27 11.03 -12.27
C VAL A 337 -7.08 10.14 -11.90
N PHE A 338 -5.99 10.24 -12.67
CA PHE A 338 -4.70 9.63 -12.36
C PHE A 338 -3.76 10.62 -11.64
N PHE A 339 -3.04 10.16 -10.62
CA PHE A 339 -1.99 10.92 -9.95
C PHE A 339 -0.68 10.12 -9.87
N CYS A 340 0.45 10.79 -10.09
CA CYS A 340 1.77 10.29 -9.66
C CYS A 340 2.16 10.99 -8.37
N VAL A 341 2.64 10.24 -7.37
CA VAL A 341 2.99 10.79 -6.06
C VAL A 341 4.16 11.79 -6.17
N ALA A 342 5.13 11.54 -7.06
CA ALA A 342 6.26 12.45 -7.28
C ALA A 342 5.86 13.85 -7.77
N ASP A 343 4.66 13.99 -8.35
CA ASP A 343 4.18 15.28 -8.87
C ASP A 343 3.46 16.12 -7.79
N ASN A 344 3.41 15.64 -6.54
CA ASN A 344 2.75 16.29 -5.40
C ASN A 344 3.74 16.93 -4.39
N ASP A 345 4.80 17.57 -4.90
CA ASP A 345 5.90 18.11 -4.09
C ASP A 345 6.46 17.07 -3.09
N ASP A 346 7.23 17.51 -2.09
CA ASP A 346 7.74 16.63 -1.02
C ASP A 346 6.67 16.21 0.00
N GLU A 347 5.38 16.43 -0.29
CA GLU A 347 4.28 16.25 0.65
C GLU A 347 3.43 15.02 0.32
N PRO A 348 2.95 14.27 1.33
CA PRO A 348 2.09 13.14 1.06
C PRO A 348 0.83 13.53 0.30
N LEU A 349 0.48 12.75 -0.72
CA LEU A 349 -0.76 12.89 -1.47
C LEU A 349 -1.89 12.27 -0.64
N GLU A 350 -2.87 13.08 -0.22
CA GLU A 350 -3.89 12.66 0.74
C GLU A 350 -5.32 12.73 0.17
N PHE A 351 -6.12 11.71 0.48
CA PHE A 351 -7.53 11.64 0.10
C PHE A 351 -8.41 11.34 1.33
N ASP A 352 -9.44 12.16 1.55
CA ASP A 352 -10.51 11.84 2.50
C ASP A 352 -11.48 10.85 1.85
N ILE A 353 -11.90 9.84 2.60
CA ILE A 353 -13.01 8.95 2.22
C ILE A 353 -14.32 9.57 2.70
N ARG A 354 -15.28 9.70 1.78
CA ARG A 354 -16.60 10.30 2.04
C ARG A 354 -17.68 9.41 1.43
N PRO A 355 -18.95 9.54 1.84
CA PRO A 355 -20.04 8.94 1.07
C PRO A 355 -19.93 9.33 -0.40
N GLY A 356 -19.78 8.33 -1.29
CA GLY A 356 -19.59 8.54 -2.72
C GLY A 356 -18.12 8.62 -3.19
N GLY A 357 -17.17 8.05 -2.44
CA GLY A 357 -15.80 7.82 -2.90
C GLY A 357 -14.73 8.69 -2.23
N VAL A 358 -13.65 8.93 -2.97
CA VAL A 358 -12.46 9.65 -2.47
C VAL A 358 -12.49 11.13 -2.83
N LYS A 359 -11.86 11.96 -1.99
CA LYS A 359 -11.70 13.39 -2.25
C LYS A 359 -10.31 13.87 -1.90
N LEU A 360 -9.61 14.44 -2.88
CA LEU A 360 -8.30 15.03 -2.71
C LEU A 360 -8.30 16.11 -1.60
N VAL A 361 -7.36 16.01 -0.67
CA VAL A 361 -7.13 16.97 0.40
C VAL A 361 -6.18 18.04 -0.11
N ARG A 362 -6.74 19.15 -0.63
CA ARG A 362 -5.94 20.31 -1.02
C ARG A 362 -5.48 21.09 0.22
N LYS A 363 -4.18 21.36 0.32
CA LYS A 363 -3.67 22.29 1.33
C LYS A 363 -4.22 23.69 1.06
N LYS A 364 -4.68 24.37 2.12
CA LYS A 364 -4.94 25.80 2.06
C LYS A 364 -3.58 26.50 2.01
N VAL A 365 -3.22 27.09 0.87
CA VAL A 365 -2.13 28.07 0.83
C VAL A 365 -2.56 29.24 1.71
N PRO A 366 -1.75 29.67 2.71
CA PRO A 366 -2.06 30.88 3.44
C PRO A 366 -2.07 32.04 2.43
N ALA A 367 -3.18 32.76 2.34
CA ALA A 367 -3.28 33.95 1.51
C ALA A 367 -2.15 34.90 1.91
N THR A 368 -1.19 35.13 1.00
CA THR A 368 -0.20 36.17 1.16
C THR A 368 -0.96 37.49 1.25
N VAL A 369 -0.91 38.13 2.41
CA VAL A 369 -1.42 39.49 2.58
C VAL A 369 -0.57 40.37 1.69
N ALA A 370 -1.06 40.70 0.49
CA ALA A 370 -0.45 41.69 -0.35
C ALA A 370 -0.43 43.02 0.44
N ALA A 371 0.78 43.55 0.69
CA ALA A 371 0.94 44.86 1.28
C ALA A 371 0.23 45.90 0.39
N PRO A 372 -0.49 46.89 0.95
CA PRO A 372 -1.17 47.88 0.14
C PRO A 372 -0.11 48.70 -0.60
N VAL A 373 -0.18 48.67 -1.93
CA VAL A 373 0.55 49.61 -2.78
C VAL A 373 0.00 51.00 -2.47
N ILE A 374 0.79 51.80 -1.75
CA ILE A 374 0.52 53.22 -1.54
C ILE A 374 0.66 53.88 -2.92
N GLY A 375 -0.48 54.23 -3.53
CA GLY A 375 -0.51 54.97 -4.77
C GLY A 375 0.10 56.36 -4.61
N SER A 376 1.08 56.68 -5.45
CA SER A 376 1.50 58.06 -5.68
C SER A 376 0.47 58.74 -6.59
N GLN A 377 -0.17 59.80 -6.08
CA GLN A 377 -0.99 60.68 -6.91
C GLN A 377 -0.07 61.47 -7.88
N PRO A 378 -0.45 61.64 -9.15
CA PRO A 378 0.25 62.54 -10.06
C PRO A 378 -0.05 63.99 -9.70
N ILE A 379 1.01 64.78 -9.53
CA ILE A 379 0.96 66.24 -9.38
C ILE A 379 0.59 66.83 -10.75
N GLY A 380 -0.52 67.58 -10.79
CA GLY A 380 -0.93 68.34 -11.97
C GLY A 380 -0.07 69.58 -12.16
N HIS A 381 0.48 69.73 -13.37
CA HIS A 381 0.85 71.01 -13.97
C HIS A 381 -0.04 71.12 -15.23
N GLY A 382 -0.79 72.19 -15.47
CA GLY A 382 -0.41 73.58 -15.41
C GLY A 382 -0.42 74.08 -16.85
#